data_AF-A0A177QEF8-F1
#
_entry.id   AF-A0A177QEF8-F1
#
_cell.length_a   1.000
_cell.length_b   1.000
_cell.length_c   1.000
_cell.angle_alpha   90.00
_cell.angle_beta   90.00
_cell.angle_gamma   90.00
#
_symmetry.space_group_name_H-M   'P 1'
#
loop_
_entity.id
_entity.type
_entity.pdbx_description
1 polymer ?
#
loop_
_entity_poly.entity_id
_entity_poly.type
_entity_poly.pdbx_seq_one_letter_code
_entity_poly.pdbx_strand_id
1 'polypeptide(L)'
;MRKRQGELVERSAVEKKLYELQRRNRDALFNIPARLSGILAAESSQDVVFQLLTKELQQALQDLADPILTKKKTPKKRKNA
;
A
#
# COMPACT_ATOMS: atom_id res chain seq x y z
N MET A 1 23.72 -17.06 -25.17
CA MET A 1 23.20 -17.27 -23.80
C MET A 1 22.76 -15.93 -23.18
N ARG A 2 21.45 -15.58 -23.23
CA ARG A 2 20.90 -14.35 -22.61
C ARG A 2 20.76 -14.57 -21.10
N LYS A 3 21.69 -14.03 -20.29
CA LYS A 3 21.58 -14.07 -18.83
C LYS A 3 20.51 -13.07 -18.38
N ARG A 4 19.39 -13.57 -17.81
CA ARG A 4 18.52 -12.77 -16.94
C ARG A 4 19.35 -12.34 -15.74
N GLN A 5 19.84 -11.10 -15.74
CA GLN A 5 20.41 -10.48 -14.54
C GLN A 5 19.25 -10.15 -13.60
N GLY A 6 18.75 -11.15 -12.89
CA GLY A 6 18.02 -10.92 -11.65
C GLY A 6 19.06 -10.62 -10.59
N GLU A 7 19.11 -9.39 -10.09
CA GLU A 7 19.90 -9.07 -8.90
C GLU A 7 19.47 -10.02 -7.78
N LEU A 8 20.43 -10.77 -7.24
CA LEU A 8 20.21 -11.62 -6.08
C LEU A 8 20.07 -10.69 -4.88
N VAL A 9 18.85 -10.55 -4.37
CA VAL A 9 18.59 -9.81 -3.13
C VAL A 9 18.75 -10.77 -1.97
N GLU A 10 19.44 -10.34 -0.92
CA GLU A 10 19.58 -11.10 0.30
C GLU A 10 18.20 -11.41 0.89
N ARG A 11 17.98 -12.69 1.26
CA ARG A 11 16.71 -13.16 1.81
C ARG A 11 16.30 -12.37 3.07
N SER A 12 17.24 -12.09 3.97
CA SER A 12 16.98 -11.36 5.21
C SER A 12 16.44 -9.94 4.94
N ALA A 13 16.96 -9.27 3.90
CA ALA A 13 16.51 -7.94 3.50
C ALA A 13 15.09 -7.95 2.92
N VAL A 14 14.71 -9.02 2.21
CA VAL A 14 13.34 -9.21 1.72
C VAL A 14 12.38 -9.47 2.88
N GLU A 15 12.74 -10.35 3.80
CA GLU A 15 11.93 -10.67 4.98
C GLU A 15 11.70 -9.45 5.87
N LYS A 16 12.74 -8.66 6.13
CA LYS A 16 12.62 -7.40 6.88
C LYS A 16 11.68 -6.42 6.19
N LYS A 17 11.83 -6.20 4.88
CA LYS A 17 10.94 -5.31 4.11
C LYS A 17 9.50 -5.79 4.08
N LEU A 18 9.29 -7.11 4.00
CA LEU A 18 7.95 -7.69 4.05
C LEU A 18 7.31 -7.45 5.42
N TYR A 19 8.06 -7.66 6.50
CA TYR A 19 7.58 -7.41 7.86
C TYR A 19 7.22 -5.93 8.09
N GLU A 20 8.07 -5.01 7.64
CA GLU A 20 7.80 -3.56 7.71
C GLU A 20 6.56 -3.16 6.89
N LEU A 21 6.33 -3.79 5.74
CA LEU A 21 5.13 -3.58 4.94
C LEU A 21 3.89 -4.11 5.66
N GLN A 22 3.93 -5.35 6.17
CA GLN A 22 2.84 -5.95 6.92
C GLN A 22 2.45 -5.11 8.14
N ARG A 23 3.45 -4.62 8.89
CA ARG A 23 3.21 -3.76 10.04
C ARG A 23 2.45 -2.49 9.66
N ARG A 24 2.93 -1.77 8.64
CA ARG A 24 2.28 -0.55 8.15
C ARG A 24 0.84 -0.81 7.70
N ASN A 25 0.60 -1.92 7.00
CA ASN A 25 -0.74 -2.28 6.53
C ASN A 25 -1.71 -2.52 7.68
N ARG A 26 -1.25 -3.32 8.66
CA ARG A 26 -2.03 -3.64 9.85
C ARG A 26 -2.36 -2.36 10.63
N ASP A 27 -1.38 -1.49 10.82
CA ASP A 27 -1.55 -0.24 11.56
C ASP A 27 -2.49 0.72 10.81
N ALA A 28 -2.40 0.81 9.47
CA ALA A 28 -3.29 1.63 8.65
C ALA A 28 -4.75 1.17 8.75
N LEU A 29 -5.01 -0.14 8.68
CA LEU A 29 -6.36 -0.69 8.79
C LEU A 29 -6.95 -0.53 10.20
N PHE A 30 -6.17 -0.79 11.25
CA PHE A 30 -6.65 -0.62 12.63
C PHE A 30 -6.84 0.84 13.04
N ASN A 31 -6.29 1.79 12.30
CA ASN A 31 -6.52 3.21 12.55
C ASN A 31 -7.86 3.72 11.98
N ILE A 32 -8.51 2.99 11.08
CA ILE A 32 -9.79 3.41 10.46
C ILE A 32 -10.89 3.61 11.52
N PRO A 33 -11.15 2.68 12.46
CA PRO A 33 -12.20 2.86 13.47
C PRO A 33 -11.96 4.07 14.38
N ALA A 34 -10.70 4.35 14.74
CA ALA A 34 -10.36 5.50 15.58
C ALA A 34 -10.72 6.83 14.88
N ARG A 35 -10.53 6.91 13.56
CA ARG A 35 -10.86 8.10 12.76
C ARG A 35 -12.35 8.25 12.47
N LEU A 36 -13.04 7.14 12.22
CA LEU A 36 -14.43 7.16 11.77
C LEU A 36 -15.47 7.06 12.88
N SER A 37 -15.16 6.44 14.03
CA SER A 37 -16.14 6.14 15.08
C SER A 37 -16.97 7.36 15.52
N GLY A 38 -16.34 8.53 15.71
CA GLY A 38 -17.05 9.76 16.06
C GLY A 38 -17.96 10.29 14.96
N ILE A 39 -17.53 10.20 13.70
CA ILE A 39 -18.34 10.62 12.53
C ILE A 39 -19.52 9.67 12.36
N LEU A 40 -19.27 8.36 12.43
CA LEU A 40 -20.29 7.33 12.28
C LEU A 40 -21.31 7.31 13.42
N ALA A 41 -20.91 7.72 14.64
CA ALA A 41 -21.83 7.82 15.77
C ALA A 41 -22.88 8.93 15.62
N ALA A 42 -22.56 9.99 14.88
CA ALA A 42 -23.47 11.09 14.59
C ALA A 42 -24.28 10.88 13.30
N GLU A 43 -23.86 9.93 12.46
CA GLU A 43 -24.47 9.66 11.18
C GLU A 43 -25.65 8.68 11.31
N SER A 44 -26.76 9.01 10.64
CA SER A 44 -27.99 8.20 10.66
C SER A 44 -28.32 7.59 9.29
N SER A 45 -27.75 8.14 8.22
CA SER A 45 -27.92 7.63 6.86
C SER A 45 -26.96 6.49 6.57
N GLN A 46 -27.52 5.31 6.30
CA GLN A 46 -26.75 4.12 5.91
C GLN A 46 -25.88 4.37 4.67
N ASP A 47 -26.39 5.11 3.68
CA ASP A 47 -25.66 5.36 2.43
C ASP A 47 -24.39 6.18 2.68
N VAL A 48 -24.47 7.17 3.59
CA VAL A 48 -23.33 8.01 3.96
C VAL A 48 -22.29 7.21 4.73
N VAL A 49 -22.73 6.38 5.69
CA VAL A 49 -21.86 5.44 6.42
C VAL A 49 -21.10 4.53 5.45
N PHE A 50 -21.81 3.93 4.49
CA PHE A 50 -21.23 3.04 3.50
C PHE A 50 -20.19 3.76 2.63
N GLN A 51 -20.49 4.97 2.16
CA GLN A 51 -19.57 5.77 1.35
C GLN A 51 -18.30 6.14 2.14
N LEU A 52 -18.44 6.55 3.41
CA LEU A 52 -17.32 6.89 4.28
C LEU A 52 -16.40 5.69 4.51
N LEU A 53 -16.97 4.53 4.86
CA LEU A 53 -16.22 3.30 5.04
C LEU A 53 -15.51 2.87 3.76
N THR A 54 -16.23 2.90 2.63
CA THR A 54 -15.67 2.53 1.32
C THR A 54 -14.49 3.42 0.94
N LYS A 55 -14.61 4.73 1.16
CA LYS A 55 -13.53 5.69 0.88
C LYS A 55 -12.29 5.41 1.71
N GLU A 56 -12.45 5.17 3.01
CA GLU A 56 -11.30 4.90 3.90
C GLU A 56 -10.61 3.58 3.57
N LEU A 57 -11.39 2.54 3.24
CA LEU A 57 -10.83 1.26 2.81
C LEU A 57 -10.10 1.38 1.48
N GLN A 58 -10.65 2.13 0.52
CA GLN A 58 -9.98 2.40 -0.76
C GLN A 58 -8.66 3.15 -0.54
N GLN A 59 -8.63 4.15 0.35
CA GLN A 59 -7.40 4.87 0.66
C GLN A 59 -6.36 3.94 1.29
N ALA A 60 -6.73 3.14 2.29
CA ALA A 60 -5.81 2.21 2.92
C ALA A 60 -5.26 1.15 1.95
N LEU A 61 -6.07 0.69 0.99
CA LEU A 61 -5.65 -0.25 -0.05
C LEU A 61 -4.79 0.44 -1.12
N GLN A 62 -5.03 1.70 -1.44
CA GLN A 62 -4.20 2.48 -2.36
C GLN A 62 -2.81 2.73 -1.78
N ASP A 63 -2.73 3.11 -0.51
CA ASP A 63 -1.47 3.32 0.22
C ASP A 63 -0.62 2.03 0.26
N LEU A 64 -1.27 0.87 0.28
CA LEU A 64 -0.63 -0.44 0.13
C LEU A 64 -0.13 -0.70 -1.30
N ALA A 65 -0.89 -0.31 -2.32
CA ALA A 65 -0.55 -0.57 -3.71
C ALA A 65 0.63 0.29 -4.20
N ASP A 66 0.77 1.53 -3.71
CA ASP A 66 1.78 2.48 -4.19
C ASP A 66 3.24 1.97 -4.12
N PRO A 67 3.71 1.38 -3.00
CA PRO A 67 5.05 0.77 -2.94
C PRO A 67 5.25 -0.43 -3.87
N ILE A 68 4.17 -1.09 -4.29
CA ILE A 68 4.19 -2.28 -5.15
C ILE A 68 4.23 -1.85 -6.63
N LEU A 69 3.44 -0.83 -6.99
CA LEU A 69 3.27 -0.37 -8.37
C LEU A 69 4.41 0.55 -8.86
N THR A 70 5.07 1.27 -7.95
CA THR A 70 6.16 2.20 -8.29
C THR A 70 7.47 1.53 -8.73
N LYS A 71 7.65 0.22 -8.47
CA LYS A 71 8.86 -0.55 -8.89
C LYS A 71 9.00 -0.77 -10.39
N LYS A 72 8.01 -0.39 -11.23
CA LYS A 72 8.00 -0.68 -12.68
C LYS A 72 8.72 0.35 -13.57
N LYS A 73 9.20 1.49 -13.04
CA LYS A 73 9.91 2.48 -13.85
C LYS A 73 11.42 2.30 -13.76
N THR A 74 11.97 1.33 -14.49
CA THR A 74 13.40 1.35 -14.81
C THR A 74 13.70 2.55 -15.72
N PRO A 75 14.65 3.43 -15.39
CA PRO A 75 15.03 4.51 -16.28
C PRO A 75 15.72 3.91 -17.50
N LYS A 76 15.11 4.12 -18.68
CA LYS A 76 15.70 3.78 -19.98
C LYS A 76 16.98 4.61 -20.15
N LYS A 77 18.15 4.03 -19.85
CA LYS A 77 19.45 4.64 -20.20
C LYS A 77 19.47 4.87 -21.71
N ARG A 78 19.30 6.12 -22.13
CA ARG A 78 19.65 6.57 -23.49
C ARG A 78 21.18 6.50 -23.57
N LYS A 79 21.70 5.48 -24.26
CA LYS A 79 23.08 5.49 -24.74
C LYS A 79 23.08 6.40 -25.96
N ASN A 80 23.69 7.57 -25.85
CA ASN A 80 24.06 8.35 -27.03
C ASN A 80 25.51 7.98 -27.35
N ALA A 81 25.67 7.56 -28.61
CA ALA A 81 26.91 7.33 -29.32
C ALA A 81 27.63 8.65 -29.60
#